data_AF-A0A7R9L683-F1
#
_entry.id   AF-A0A7R9L683-F1
#
_cell.length_a   1.000
_cell.length_b   1.000
_cell.length_c   1.000
_cell.angle_alpha   90.00
_cell.angle_beta   90.00
_cell.angle_gamma   90.00
#
_symmetry.space_group_name_H-M   'P 1'
#
loop_
_entity.id
_entity.type
_entity.pdbx_description
1 polymer ?
#
loop_
_entity_poly.entity_id
_entity_poly.type
_entity_poly.pdbx_seq_one_letter_code
_entity_poly.pdbx_strand_id
1 'polypeptide(L)'
;MCYLIKFAPSVLVSVLCFGLIIGHSCHDMHVGLLTAGPCWMFSDVKANITGETDDFFWSSRLLIGQTIASLFLVLYIVIISIGFVHRNHLIWQRSPLTNKWWIFISIGLLISHALLCLIEISLYVRSTQIATQFIASIPVYVWCLGFLWPLLLLSINTFTKRHEIKVYGRQQRRARLEFGTKLGMNSPF
;
A
#
# COMPACT_ATOMS: atom_id res chain seq x y z
N MET A 1 -7.91 17.18 -5.04
CA MET A 1 -6.82 16.69 -5.91
C MET A 1 -5.54 16.28 -5.14
N CYS A 2 -5.08 16.99 -4.09
CA CYS A 2 -3.87 16.58 -3.34
C CYS A 2 -3.94 15.21 -2.63
N TYR A 3 -5.14 14.71 -2.30
CA TYR A 3 -5.29 13.39 -1.67
C TYR A 3 -4.84 12.25 -2.59
N LEU A 4 -5.22 12.29 -3.87
CA LEU A 4 -4.86 11.24 -4.84
C LEU A 4 -3.35 11.09 -5.02
N ILE A 5 -2.60 12.19 -4.89
CA ILE A 5 -1.13 12.19 -5.00
C ILE A 5 -0.46 11.39 -3.88
N LYS A 6 -1.10 11.24 -2.71
CA LYS A 6 -0.57 10.43 -1.58
C LYS A 6 -0.83 8.93 -1.78
N PHE A 7 -2.00 8.59 -2.31
CA PHE A 7 -2.47 7.20 -2.41
C PHE A 7 -2.11 6.52 -3.73
N ALA A 8 -2.28 7.22 -4.86
CA ALA A 8 -2.09 6.62 -6.17
C ALA A 8 -0.67 6.05 -6.39
N PRO A 9 0.42 6.75 -6.03
CA PRO A 9 1.77 6.20 -6.17
C PRO A 9 1.99 4.95 -5.31
N SER A 10 1.42 4.92 -4.11
CA SER A 10 1.52 3.76 -3.20
C SER A 10 0.76 2.54 -3.74
N VAL A 11 -0.43 2.75 -4.31
CA VAL A 11 -1.20 1.69 -4.97
C VAL A 11 -0.46 1.19 -6.22
N LEU A 12 0.13 2.09 -7.02
CA LEU A 12 0.94 1.70 -8.17
C LEU A 12 2.13 0.85 -7.75
N VAL A 13 2.84 1.23 -6.69
CA VAL A 13 3.98 0.46 -6.18
C VAL A 13 3.54 -0.91 -5.66
N SER A 14 2.43 -1.03 -4.94
CA SER A 14 1.93 -2.33 -4.50
C SER A 14 1.55 -3.23 -5.69
N VAL A 15 0.92 -2.66 -6.73
CA VAL A 15 0.58 -3.37 -7.96
C VAL A 15 1.84 -3.77 -8.74
N LEU A 16 2.85 -2.91 -8.81
CA LEU A 16 4.14 -3.24 -9.43
C LEU A 16 4.86 -4.37 -8.67
N CYS A 17 4.91 -4.33 -7.34
CA CYS A 17 5.45 -5.42 -6.53
C CYS A 17 4.73 -6.74 -6.83
N PHE A 18 3.39 -6.72 -6.86
CA PHE A 18 2.58 -7.88 -7.22
C PHE A 18 2.90 -8.40 -8.63
N GLY A 19 2.96 -7.51 -9.63
CA GLY A 19 3.30 -7.86 -11.00
C GLY A 19 4.70 -8.46 -11.13
N LEU A 20 5.68 -7.97 -10.37
CA LEU A 20 7.04 -8.52 -10.34
C LEU A 20 7.08 -9.92 -9.71
N ILE A 21 6.31 -10.17 -8.65
CA ILE A 21 6.19 -11.50 -8.02
C ILE A 21 5.57 -12.51 -9.00
N ILE A 22 4.52 -12.10 -9.73
CA ILE A 22 3.90 -12.95 -10.75
C ILE A 22 4.87 -13.18 -11.91
N GLY A 23 5.55 -12.14 -12.39
CA GLY A 23 6.54 -12.26 -13.47
C GLY A 23 7.66 -13.25 -13.13
N HIS A 24 8.15 -13.22 -11.89
CA HIS A 24 9.11 -14.21 -11.40
C HIS A 24 8.53 -15.63 -11.40
N SER A 25 7.29 -15.78 -10.93
CA SER A 25 6.60 -17.09 -10.92
C SER A 25 6.42 -17.67 -12.33
N CYS A 26 6.14 -16.81 -13.32
CA CYS A 26 6.00 -17.21 -14.71
C CYS A 26 7.32 -17.72 -15.30
N HIS A 27 8.41 -17.05 -14.99
CA HIS A 27 9.75 -17.47 -15.41
C HIS A 27 10.11 -18.84 -14.80
N ASP A 28 9.92 -18.99 -13.49
CA ASP A 28 10.21 -20.24 -12.77
C ASP A 28 9.42 -21.44 -13.33
N MET A 29 8.13 -21.24 -13.63
CA MET A 29 7.25 -22.31 -14.07
C MET A 29 7.34 -22.60 -15.58
N HIS A 30 8.19 -21.89 -16.34
CA HIS A 30 8.34 -22.05 -17.79
C HIS A 30 6.97 -22.05 -18.53
N VAL A 31 6.04 -21.18 -18.11
CA VAL A 31 4.70 -21.07 -18.69
C VAL A 31 4.72 -19.88 -19.65
N GLY A 32 4.73 -20.14 -20.96
CA GLY A 32 4.75 -19.09 -21.98
C GLY A 32 5.72 -19.29 -23.14
N LEU A 33 6.48 -20.39 -23.19
CA LEU A 33 7.37 -20.66 -24.33
C LEU A 33 6.63 -21.09 -25.61
N LEU A 34 5.36 -21.52 -25.49
CA LEU A 34 4.51 -21.96 -26.61
C LEU A 34 3.26 -21.09 -26.85
N THR A 35 2.92 -20.16 -25.96
CA THR A 35 1.68 -19.37 -26.04
C THR A 35 1.97 -17.87 -26.08
N ALA A 36 1.47 -17.17 -27.09
CA ALA A 36 1.74 -15.75 -27.37
C ALA A 36 1.00 -14.76 -26.44
N GLY A 37 0.54 -15.21 -25.27
CA GLY A 37 -0.19 -14.36 -24.33
C GLY A 37 0.38 -14.41 -22.91
N PRO A 38 -0.11 -13.55 -22.01
CA PRO A 38 0.53 -13.37 -20.71
C PRO A 38 0.36 -14.62 -19.84
N CYS A 39 1.47 -15.08 -19.26
CA CYS A 39 1.62 -16.37 -18.56
C CYS A 39 0.52 -16.70 -17.54
N TRP A 40 0.02 -15.70 -16.79
CA TRP A 40 -1.04 -15.84 -15.80
C TRP A 40 -2.41 -16.26 -16.38
N MET A 41 -2.59 -16.20 -17.69
CA MET A 41 -3.84 -16.48 -18.39
C MET A 41 -3.88 -17.89 -18.99
N PHE A 42 -2.72 -18.56 -19.07
CA PHE A 42 -2.56 -19.88 -19.71
C PHE A 42 -2.18 -20.98 -18.71
N SER A 43 -2.37 -20.75 -17.40
CA SER A 43 -2.14 -21.78 -16.37
C SER A 43 -2.95 -23.05 -16.65
N ASP A 44 -4.24 -22.89 -16.96
CA ASP A 44 -5.17 -24.00 -17.23
C ASP A 44 -4.72 -24.89 -18.41
N VAL A 45 -4.03 -24.32 -19.41
CA VAL A 45 -3.59 -25.07 -20.61
C VAL A 45 -2.42 -25.99 -20.29
N LYS A 46 -1.51 -25.59 -19.39
CA LYS A 46 -0.36 -26.41 -19.01
C LYS A 46 -0.73 -27.49 -18.01
N ALA A 47 -1.60 -27.19 -17.04
CA ALA A 47 -2.06 -28.17 -16.06
C ALA A 47 -2.84 -29.33 -16.69
N ASN A 48 -3.53 -29.11 -17.81
CA ASN A 48 -4.17 -30.18 -18.56
C ASN A 48 -3.17 -31.14 -19.24
N ILE A 49 -1.90 -30.74 -19.39
CA ILE A 49 -0.82 -31.54 -20.00
C ILE A 49 0.06 -32.22 -18.94
N THR A 50 0.32 -31.57 -17.80
CA THR A 50 1.23 -32.05 -16.75
C THR A 50 0.54 -32.57 -15.49
N GLY A 51 -0.77 -32.36 -15.34
CA GLY A 51 -1.60 -32.89 -14.25
C GLY A 51 -2.09 -31.84 -13.25
N GLU A 52 -3.13 -32.22 -12.48
CA GLU A 52 -3.87 -31.46 -11.44
C GLU A 52 -2.99 -30.73 -10.39
N THR A 53 -1.72 -31.14 -10.25
CA THR A 53 -0.80 -30.57 -9.26
C THR A 53 -0.36 -29.15 -9.62
N ASP A 54 -0.21 -28.82 -10.90
CA ASP A 54 0.37 -27.54 -11.33
C ASP A 54 -0.56 -26.34 -11.14
N ASP A 55 -1.88 -26.52 -11.29
CA ASP A 55 -2.90 -25.49 -11.00
C ASP A 55 -2.91 -25.09 -9.52
N PHE A 56 -2.70 -26.07 -8.65
CA PHE A 56 -2.66 -25.83 -7.22
C PHE A 56 -1.42 -25.00 -6.80
N PHE A 57 -0.26 -25.24 -7.42
CA PHE A 57 0.93 -24.44 -7.17
C PHE A 57 0.77 -23.00 -7.66
N TRP A 58 0.17 -22.81 -8.84
CA TRP A 58 -0.10 -21.47 -9.38
C TRP A 58 -1.02 -20.65 -8.49
N SER A 59 -2.16 -21.22 -8.11
CA SER A 59 -3.12 -20.56 -7.22
C SER A 59 -2.51 -20.21 -5.86
N SER A 60 -1.67 -21.09 -5.30
CA SER A 60 -0.93 -20.83 -4.07
C SER A 60 0.05 -19.65 -4.22
N ARG A 61 0.83 -19.60 -5.31
CA ARG A 61 1.80 -18.52 -5.56
C ARG A 61 1.12 -17.17 -5.79
N LEU A 62 0.00 -17.18 -6.52
CA LEU A 62 -0.80 -15.98 -6.78
C LEU A 62 -1.40 -15.44 -5.49
N LEU A 63 -1.96 -16.32 -4.65
CA LEU A 63 -2.47 -15.95 -3.33
C LEU A 63 -1.36 -15.33 -2.47
N ILE A 64 -0.19 -15.97 -2.38
CA ILE A 64 0.94 -15.43 -1.60
C ILE A 64 1.36 -14.04 -2.11
N GLY A 65 1.45 -13.86 -3.44
CA GLY A 65 1.74 -12.57 -4.04
C GLY A 65 0.70 -11.50 -3.67
N GLN A 66 -0.59 -11.85 -3.69
CA GLN A 66 -1.68 -10.96 -3.32
C GLN A 66 -1.63 -10.60 -1.83
N THR A 67 -1.37 -11.57 -0.95
CA THR A 67 -1.22 -11.37 0.49
C THR A 67 -0.03 -10.44 0.80
N ILE A 68 1.12 -10.61 0.13
CA ILE A 68 2.28 -9.70 0.27
C ILE A 68 1.94 -8.28 -0.22
N ALA A 69 1.27 -8.16 -1.37
CA ALA A 69 0.86 -6.86 -1.88
C ALA A 69 -0.13 -6.15 -0.94
N SER A 70 -1.06 -6.90 -0.33
CA SER A 70 -2.00 -6.38 0.66
C SER A 70 -1.29 -5.88 1.92
N LEU A 71 -0.27 -6.63 2.39
CA LEU A 71 0.57 -6.25 3.53
C LEU A 71 1.29 -4.92 3.27
N PHE A 72 1.90 -4.75 2.09
CA PHE A 72 2.52 -3.48 1.71
C PHE A 72 1.51 -2.34 1.63
N LEU A 73 0.32 -2.60 1.07
CA LEU A 73 -0.72 -1.58 0.97
C LEU A 73 -1.15 -1.09 2.37
N VAL A 74 -1.40 -2.01 3.31
CA VAL A 74 -1.76 -1.65 4.69
C VAL A 74 -0.62 -0.86 5.37
N LEU A 75 0.63 -1.29 5.20
CA LEU A 75 1.79 -0.55 5.67
C LEU A 75 1.80 0.89 5.13
N TYR A 76 1.57 1.07 3.82
CA TYR A 76 1.56 2.39 3.19
C TYR A 76 0.42 3.27 3.70
N ILE A 77 -0.77 2.70 3.93
CA ILE A 77 -1.90 3.43 4.53
C ILE A 77 -1.54 3.90 5.95
N VAL A 78 -0.90 3.06 6.76
CA VAL A 78 -0.45 3.45 8.11
C VAL A 78 0.55 4.61 8.05
N ILE A 79 1.52 4.57 7.12
CA ILE A 79 2.48 5.67 6.93
C ILE A 79 1.79 6.96 6.45
N ILE A 80 0.82 6.85 5.54
CA ILE A 80 0.02 8.01 5.11
C ILE A 80 -0.76 8.59 6.30
N SER A 81 -1.28 7.73 7.18
CA SER A 81 -2.08 8.11 8.35
C SER A 81 -1.34 9.05 9.33
N ILE A 82 0.00 8.95 9.40
CA ILE A 82 0.87 9.86 10.19
C ILE A 82 0.56 11.32 9.88
N GLY A 83 0.31 11.63 8.61
CA GLY A 83 0.00 12.97 8.13
C GLY A 83 -1.28 13.54 8.75
N PHE A 84 -2.24 12.71 9.15
CA PHE A 84 -3.54 13.12 9.66
C PHE A 84 -3.61 13.27 11.18
N VAL A 85 -2.64 12.74 11.93
CA VAL A 85 -2.61 12.82 13.40
C VAL A 85 -2.72 14.25 13.92
N HIS A 86 -1.94 15.15 13.31
CA HIS A 86 -1.95 16.59 13.63
C HIS A 86 -2.24 17.39 12.36
N ARG A 87 -3.51 17.64 12.05
CA ARG A 87 -3.95 18.25 10.78
C ARG A 87 -3.21 19.54 10.41
N ASN A 88 -2.96 20.41 11.39
CA ASN A 88 -2.43 21.76 11.16
C ASN A 88 -0.93 21.92 11.47
N HIS A 89 -0.26 20.85 11.92
CA HIS A 89 1.15 20.90 12.29
C HIS A 89 1.97 19.93 11.45
N LEU A 90 3.16 20.37 11.04
CA LEU A 90 4.11 19.49 10.38
C LEU A 90 4.64 18.43 11.35
N ILE A 91 5.06 17.29 10.82
CA ILE A 91 5.63 16.17 11.60
C ILE A 91 6.83 16.64 12.43
N TRP A 92 7.63 17.56 11.88
CA TRP A 92 8.79 18.17 12.55
C TRP A 92 8.42 19.13 13.69
N GLN A 93 7.22 19.73 13.65
CA GLN A 93 6.77 20.65 14.71
C GLN A 93 6.12 19.91 15.87
N ARG A 94 5.40 18.83 15.56
CA ARG A 94 4.73 18.00 16.56
C ARG A 94 4.81 16.54 16.15
N SER A 95 5.56 15.78 16.94
CA SER A 95 5.74 14.36 16.68
C SER A 95 4.38 13.63 16.70
N PRO A 96 4.07 12.79 15.70
CA PRO A 96 2.86 11.97 15.68
C PRO A 96 2.83 10.99 16.87
N LEU A 97 4.00 10.65 17.42
CA LEU A 97 4.15 9.72 18.54
C LEU A 97 3.60 10.28 19.88
N THR A 98 3.27 11.57 19.91
CA THR A 98 2.57 12.17 21.06
C THR A 98 1.14 11.63 21.21
N ASN A 99 0.52 11.17 20.12
CA ASN A 99 -0.82 10.59 20.16
C ASN A 99 -0.74 9.07 20.43
N LYS A 100 -0.93 8.68 21.69
CA LYS A 100 -0.87 7.28 22.13
C LYS A 100 -1.96 6.41 21.51
N TRP A 101 -3.16 6.97 21.28
CA TRP A 101 -4.25 6.25 20.61
C TRP A 101 -3.89 5.91 19.18
N TRP A 102 -3.31 6.86 18.44
CA TRP A 102 -2.87 6.60 17.07
C TRP A 102 -1.79 5.52 17.01
N ILE A 103 -0.82 5.53 17.93
CA ILE A 103 0.19 4.48 18.03
C ILE A 103 -0.47 3.12 18.26
N PHE A 104 -1.34 3.02 19.27
CA PHE A 104 -2.00 1.76 19.63
C PHE A 104 -2.81 1.18 18.47
N ILE A 105 -3.62 2.02 17.81
CA ILE A 105 -4.42 1.59 16.66
C ILE A 105 -3.53 1.21 15.47
N SER A 106 -2.46 1.97 15.20
CA SER A 106 -1.56 1.67 14.08
C SER A 106 -0.79 0.36 14.28
N ILE A 107 -0.25 0.15 15.49
CA ILE A 107 0.44 -1.10 15.84
C ILE A 107 -0.55 -2.26 15.83
N GLY A 108 -1.72 -2.10 16.44
CA GLY A 108 -2.78 -3.09 16.44
C GLY A 108 -3.20 -3.49 15.03
N LEU A 109 -3.42 -2.51 14.15
CA LEU A 109 -3.77 -2.75 12.75
C LEU A 109 -2.68 -3.54 12.01
N LEU A 110 -1.40 -3.19 12.18
CA LEU A 110 -0.30 -3.91 11.53
C LEU A 110 -0.18 -5.36 12.04
N ILE A 111 -0.29 -5.57 13.35
CA ILE A 111 -0.24 -6.91 13.95
C ILE A 111 -1.44 -7.74 13.49
N SER A 112 -2.65 -7.20 13.61
CA SER A 112 -3.87 -7.89 13.17
C SER A 112 -3.82 -8.24 11.69
N HIS A 113 -3.39 -7.32 10.83
CA HIS A 113 -3.27 -7.61 9.40
C HIS A 113 -2.20 -8.66 9.10
N ALA A 114 -1.05 -8.63 9.78
CA ALA A 114 -0.04 -9.66 9.65
C ALA A 114 -0.56 -11.04 10.10
N LEU A 115 -1.32 -11.11 11.19
CA LEU A 115 -1.97 -12.35 11.64
C LEU A 115 -3.00 -12.85 10.60
N LEU A 116 -3.81 -11.96 10.03
CA LEU A 116 -4.75 -12.33 8.96
C LEU A 116 -4.02 -12.88 7.73
N CYS A 117 -2.90 -12.29 7.33
CA CYS A 117 -2.05 -12.79 6.25
C CYS A 117 -1.52 -14.20 6.55
N LEU A 118 -1.05 -14.44 7.79
CA LEU A 118 -0.58 -15.77 8.19
C LEU A 118 -1.71 -16.80 8.19
N ILE A 119 -2.90 -16.44 8.69
CA ILE A 119 -4.08 -17.29 8.69
C ILE A 119 -4.50 -17.60 7.25
N GLU A 120 -4.57 -16.61 6.37
CA GLU A 120 -4.89 -16.77 4.96
C GLU A 120 -3.94 -17.76 4.28
N ILE A 121 -2.63 -17.59 4.44
CA ILE A 121 -1.65 -18.52 3.88
C ILE A 121 -1.84 -19.92 4.47
N SER A 122 -2.06 -20.06 5.78
CA SER A 122 -2.21 -21.37 6.42
C SER A 122 -3.48 -22.13 6.02
N LEU A 123 -4.57 -21.42 5.71
CA LEU A 123 -5.84 -22.03 5.34
C LEU A 123 -5.91 -22.42 3.86
N TYR A 124 -5.35 -21.59 2.98
CA TYR A 124 -5.51 -21.74 1.54
C TYR A 124 -4.28 -22.33 0.84
N VAL A 125 -3.10 -22.33 1.46
CA VAL A 125 -1.91 -23.01 0.94
C VAL A 125 -1.76 -24.38 1.62
N ARG A 126 -1.80 -25.45 0.82
CA ARG A 126 -1.85 -26.86 1.27
C ARG A 126 -0.63 -27.30 2.08
N SER A 127 0.52 -26.67 1.85
CA SER A 127 1.74 -26.99 2.60
C SER A 127 2.50 -25.71 2.92
N THR A 128 2.83 -25.56 4.20
CA THR A 128 3.68 -24.47 4.70
C THR A 128 5.05 -24.46 4.06
N GLN A 129 5.58 -25.63 3.66
CA GLN A 129 6.86 -25.75 2.96
C GLN A 129 6.83 -25.11 1.56
N ILE A 130 5.71 -25.25 0.84
CA ILE A 130 5.53 -24.60 -0.48
C ILE A 130 5.53 -23.08 -0.29
N ALA A 131 4.83 -22.58 0.73
CA ALA A 131 4.77 -21.16 1.02
C ALA A 131 6.15 -20.60 1.39
N THR A 132 6.89 -21.25 2.30
CA THR A 132 8.21 -20.77 2.74
C THR A 132 9.24 -20.81 1.61
N GLN A 133 9.25 -21.87 0.80
CA GLN A 133 10.13 -21.97 -0.37
C GLN A 133 9.84 -20.89 -1.40
N PHE A 134 8.55 -20.62 -1.68
CA PHE A 134 8.18 -19.58 -2.62
C PHE A 134 8.50 -18.18 -2.10
N ILE A 135 8.20 -17.88 -0.83
CA ILE A 135 8.56 -16.59 -0.21
C ILE A 135 10.08 -16.36 -0.27
N ALA A 136 10.87 -17.41 -0.05
CA ALA A 136 12.33 -17.34 -0.15
C ALA A 136 12.84 -17.18 -1.60
N SER A 137 12.09 -17.64 -2.60
CA SER A 137 12.45 -17.47 -4.01
C SER A 137 12.08 -16.08 -4.56
N ILE A 138 11.24 -15.30 -3.85
CA ILE A 138 10.89 -13.94 -4.27
C ILE A 138 12.16 -13.08 -4.38
N PRO A 139 12.37 -12.38 -5.51
CA PRO A 139 13.56 -11.58 -5.71
C PRO A 139 13.74 -10.49 -4.65
N VAL A 140 14.96 -10.32 -4.18
CA VAL A 140 15.34 -9.34 -3.14
C VAL A 140 14.93 -7.91 -3.53
N TYR A 141 14.97 -7.56 -4.81
CA TYR A 141 14.58 -6.23 -5.27
C TYR A 141 13.10 -5.90 -5.00
N VAL A 142 12.21 -6.90 -4.94
CA VAL A 142 10.78 -6.69 -4.60
C VAL A 142 10.65 -6.28 -3.14
N TRP A 143 11.39 -6.96 -2.25
CA TRP A 143 11.45 -6.61 -0.84
C TRP A 143 12.07 -5.23 -0.62
N CYS A 144 13.17 -4.94 -1.32
CA CYS A 144 13.80 -3.61 -1.30
C CYS A 144 12.81 -2.53 -1.74
N LEU A 145 12.12 -2.71 -2.86
CA LEU A 145 11.11 -1.76 -3.35
C LEU A 145 10.00 -1.57 -2.32
N GLY A 146 9.46 -2.68 -1.81
CA GLY A 146 8.36 -2.71 -0.85
C GLY A 146 8.67 -1.96 0.45
N PHE A 147 9.86 -2.18 1.03
CA PHE A 147 10.27 -1.59 2.31
C PHE A 147 10.97 -0.23 2.19
N LEU A 148 11.55 0.10 1.03
CA LEU A 148 12.16 1.41 0.80
C LEU A 148 11.10 2.47 0.44
N TRP A 149 10.01 2.06 -0.21
CA TRP A 149 8.90 2.95 -0.58
C TRP A 149 8.32 3.78 0.59
N PRO A 150 8.07 3.22 1.79
CA PRO A 150 7.66 3.97 2.98
C PRO A 150 8.51 5.21 3.29
N LEU A 151 9.82 5.18 3.05
CA LEU A 151 10.70 6.32 3.29
C LEU A 151 10.40 7.47 2.32
N LEU A 152 10.26 7.15 1.03
CA LEU A 152 9.85 8.11 0.00
C LEU A 152 8.44 8.63 0.26
N LEU A 153 7.54 7.74 0.65
CA LEU A 153 6.14 8.07 0.97
C LEU A 153 6.05 9.06 2.14
N LEU A 154 6.89 8.90 3.17
CA LEU A 154 6.94 9.84 4.30
C LEU A 154 7.37 11.24 3.84
N SER A 155 8.36 11.32 2.93
CA SER A 155 8.77 12.59 2.31
C SER A 155 7.61 13.22 1.54
N ILE A 156 6.98 12.48 0.62
CA ILE A 156 5.84 12.94 -0.20
C ILE A 156 4.69 13.43 0.71
N ASN A 157 4.37 12.67 1.75
CA ASN A 157 3.31 13.01 2.70
C ASN A 157 3.61 14.33 3.41
N THR A 158 4.86 14.51 3.85
CA THR A 158 5.30 15.75 4.51
C THR A 158 5.25 16.96 3.58
N PHE A 159 5.73 16.82 2.34
CA PHE A 159 5.68 17.90 1.34
C PHE A 159 4.24 18.29 1.00
N THR A 160 3.39 17.29 0.76
CA THR A 160 1.98 17.52 0.42
C THR A 160 1.25 18.19 1.59
N LYS A 161 1.50 17.72 2.82
CA LYS A 161 0.93 18.32 4.03
C LYS A 161 1.38 19.78 4.22
N ARG A 162 2.65 20.09 3.97
CA ARG A 162 3.15 21.48 4.02
C ARG A 162 2.43 22.38 3.03
N HIS A 163 2.20 21.89 1.81
CA HIS A 163 1.44 22.61 0.81
C HIS A 163 -0.02 22.82 1.25
N GLU A 164 -0.68 21.77 1.76
CA GLU A 164 -2.05 21.83 2.28
C GLU A 164 -2.21 22.88 3.40
N ILE A 165 -1.32 22.89 4.40
CA ILE A 165 -1.35 23.86 5.50
C ILE A 165 -1.20 25.29 4.97
N LYS A 166 -0.28 25.51 4.02
CA LYS A 166 -0.05 26.84 3.42
C LYS A 166 -1.28 27.36 2.67
N VAL A 167 -1.93 26.49 1.89
CA VAL A 167 -3.16 26.84 1.15
C VAL A 167 -4.31 27.09 2.12
N TYR A 168 -4.48 26.24 3.13
CA TYR A 168 -5.52 26.38 4.14
C TYR A 168 -5.39 27.71 4.92
N GLY A 169 -4.18 28.08 5.32
CA GLY A 169 -3.93 29.36 5.99
C GLY A 169 -4.30 30.57 5.13
N ARG A 170 -4.08 30.52 3.81
CA ARG A 170 -4.50 31.57 2.88
C ARG A 170 -6.02 31.64 2.76
N GLN A 171 -6.69 30.50 2.64
CA GLN A 171 -8.14 30.42 2.57
C GLN A 171 -8.79 30.94 3.86
N GLN A 172 -8.26 30.58 5.03
CA GLN A 172 -8.78 31.06 6.31
C GLN A 172 -8.60 32.58 6.48
N ARG A 173 -7.50 33.16 5.99
CA ARG A 173 -7.33 34.62 5.96
C ARG A 173 -8.35 35.32 5.04
N ARG A 174 -8.60 34.77 3.84
CA ARG A 174 -9.62 35.30 2.92
C ARG A 174 -11.02 35.23 3.52
N ALA A 175 -11.40 34.09 4.09
CA ALA A 175 -12.69 33.93 4.75
C ALA A 175 -12.87 34.93 5.91
N ARG A 176 -11.84 35.13 6.75
CA ARG A 176 -11.87 36.13 7.83
C ARG A 176 -12.09 37.56 7.32
N LEU A 177 -11.47 37.94 6.20
CA LEU A 177 -11.67 39.26 5.58
C LEU A 177 -13.11 39.41 5.07
N GLU A 178 -13.65 38.40 4.39
CA GLU A 178 -15.04 38.42 3.91
C GLU A 178 -16.05 38.54 5.05
N PHE A 179 -15.86 37.80 6.14
CA PHE A 179 -16.70 37.92 7.34
C PHE A 179 -16.61 39.33 7.96
N GLY A 180 -15.41 39.89 8.09
CA GLY A 180 -15.21 41.24 8.62
C GLY A 180 -15.90 42.32 7.77
N THR A 181 -15.81 42.21 6.44
CA THR A 181 -16.48 43.15 5.53
C THR A 181 -18.00 43.05 5.58
N LYS A 182 -18.57 41.85 5.76
CA LYS A 182 -20.03 41.68 5.86
C LYS A 182 -20.61 42.14 7.19
N LEU A 183 -19.88 42.02 8.29
CA LEU A 183 -20.29 42.57 9.58
C LEU A 183 -20.17 44.09 9.60
N GLY A 184 -19.10 44.66 9.03
CA GLY A 184 -18.91 46.11 8.95
C GLY A 184 -19.83 46.83 7.97
N MET A 185 -20.38 46.13 6.96
CA MET A 185 -21.39 46.70 6.04
C MET A 185 -22.82 46.68 6.60
N ASN A 186 -23.11 45.86 7.62
CA ASN A 186 -24.47 45.66 8.14
C ASN A 186 -24.68 46.21 9.57
N SER A 187 -23.69 46.88 10.17
CA SER A 187 -23.89 47.61 11.43
C SER A 187 -24.56 48.97 11.14
N PRO A 188 -25.77 49.25 11.64
CA PRO A 188 -26.39 50.55 11.49
C PRO A 188 -25.61 51.58 12.33
N PHE A 189 -25.30 52.72 11.74
CA PHE A 189 -24.86 53.92 12.47
C PHE A 189 -25.99 54.47 13.34
#